data_AF-A0A3D2FJ10-F1
#
_entry.id   AF-A0A3D2FJ10-F1
#
_cell.length_a   1.000
_cell.length_b   1.000
_cell.length_c   1.000
_cell.angle_alpha   90.00
_cell.angle_beta   90.00
_cell.angle_gamma   90.00
#
_symmetry.space_group_name_H-M   'P 1'
#
loop_
_entity.id
_entity.type
_entity.pdbx_description
1 polymer ?
#
loop_
_entity_poly.entity_id
_entity_poly.type
_entity_poly.pdbx_seq_one_letter_code
_entity_poly.pdbx_strand_id
1 'polypeptide(L)' 'MLEDRLVHIETKIAFQEDMIEELSKTIYQQQQKLERLEAVCRSLAGHIEALSAAKDGGMPANERPPHY' A
#
# COMPACT_ATOMS: atom_id res chain seq x y z
N MET A 1 -13.56 36.75 33.21
CA MET A 1 -14.40 35.53 33.29
C MET A 1 -14.85 35.01 31.93
N LEU A 2 -15.60 35.78 31.12
CA LEU A 2 -15.99 35.32 29.76
C LEU A 2 -14.80 35.34 28.80
N GLU A 3 -14.00 36.39 28.88
CA GLU A 3 -12.80 36.61 28.06
C GLU A 3 -11.72 35.55 28.32
N ASP A 4 -11.47 35.21 29.59
CA ASP A 4 -10.54 34.11 29.95
C ASP A 4 -10.98 32.76 29.39
N ARG A 5 -12.30 32.50 29.34
CA ARG A 5 -12.85 31.28 28.74
C ARG A 5 -12.69 31.27 27.23
N LEU A 6 -12.84 32.41 26.56
CA LEU A 6 -12.60 32.55 25.12
C LEU A 6 -11.15 32.29 24.78
N VAL A 7 -10.22 32.95 25.47
CA VAL A 7 -8.77 32.75 25.27
C VAL A 7 -8.38 31.28 25.45
N HIS A 8 -8.92 30.61 26.46
CA HIS A 8 -8.65 29.20 26.70
C HIS A 8 -9.23 28.29 25.60
N ILE A 9 -10.40 28.63 25.04
CA ILE A 9 -10.97 27.89 23.91
C ILE A 9 -10.14 28.12 22.64
N GLU A 10 -9.75 29.35 22.34
CA GLU A 10 -8.90 29.67 21.18
C GLU A 10 -7.55 28.96 21.26
N THR A 11 -6.93 28.96 22.45
CA THR A 11 -5.69 28.22 22.70
C THR A 11 -5.88 26.72 22.42
N LYS A 12 -6.99 26.12 22.89
CA LYS A 12 -7.30 24.72 22.64
C LYS A 12 -7.55 24.42 21.16
N ILE A 13 -8.22 25.33 20.45
CA ILE A 13 -8.48 25.18 19.02
C ILE A 13 -7.18 25.19 18.24
N ALA A 14 -6.27 26.15 18.52
CA ALA A 14 -4.97 26.21 17.85
C ALA A 14 -4.18 24.91 18.03
N PHE A 15 -4.11 24.37 19.25
CA PHE A 15 -3.46 23.07 19.48
C PHE A 15 -4.13 21.91 18.76
N GLN A 16 -5.45 21.94 18.60
CA GLN A 16 -6.18 20.91 17.86
C GLN A 16 -5.95 21.03 16.36
N GLU A 17 -5.85 22.24 15.81
CA GLU A 17 -5.51 22.48 14.41
C GLU A 17 -4.12 21.93 14.09
N ASP A 18 -3.13 22.24 14.92
CA ASP A 18 -1.76 21.71 14.78
C ASP A 18 -1.74 20.18 14.82
N MET A 19 -2.47 19.58 15.76
CA MET A 19 -2.59 18.13 15.90
C MET A 19 -3.25 17.49 14.67
N ILE A 20 -4.29 18.13 14.11
CA ILE A 20 -4.97 17.64 12.91
C ILE A 20 -4.02 17.67 11.71
N GLU A 21 -3.19 18.70 11.57
CA GLU A 21 -2.19 18.79 10.50
C GLU A 21 -1.15 17.68 10.62
N GLU A 22 -0.63 17.43 11.84
CA GLU A 22 0.33 16.36 12.10
C GLU A 22 -0.24 14.97 11.81
N LEU A 23 -1.48 14.72 12.24
CA LEU A 23 -2.19 13.47 11.96
C LEU A 23 -2.41 13.30 10.46
N SER A 24 -2.80 14.35 9.74
CA SER A 24 -3.01 14.32 8.29
C SER A 24 -1.72 13.97 7.55
N LYS A 25 -0.60 14.57 7.94
CA LYS A 25 0.73 14.25 7.41
C LYS A 25 1.11 12.80 7.68
N THR A 26 0.83 12.29 8.88
CA THR A 26 1.10 10.90 9.26
C THR A 26 0.29 9.92 8.43
N ILE A 27 -1.02 10.17 8.27
CA ILE A 27 -1.91 9.36 7.44
C ILE A 27 -1.41 9.33 5.99
N TYR A 28 -1.02 10.47 5.44
CA TYR A 28 -0.48 10.54 4.08
C TYR A 28 0.79 9.69 3.91
N GLN A 29 1.71 9.73 4.89
CA GLN A 29 2.91 8.90 4.86
C GLN A 29 2.59 7.40 4.98
N GLN A 30 1.60 7.04 5.80
CA GLN A 30 1.14 5.67 5.95
C GLN A 30 0.49 5.16 4.65
N GLN A 31 -0.34 5.97 4.01
CA GLN A 31 -0.96 5.64 2.71
C GLN A 31 0.09 5.32 1.65
N GLN A 32 1.13 6.16 1.53
CA GLN A 32 2.23 5.87 0.60
C GLN A 32 2.99 4.58 0.92
N LYS A 33 3.12 4.21 2.21
CA LYS A 33 3.75 2.94 2.59
C LYS A 33 2.87 1.75 2.21
N LEU A 34 1.55 1.87 2.38
CA LEU A 34 0.59 0.85 1.96
C LEU A 34 0.63 0.65 0.45
N GLU A 35 0.59 1.72 -0.34
CA GLU A 35 0.68 1.63 -1.80
C GLU A 35 1.95 0.89 -2.28
N ARG A 36 3.09 1.19 -1.65
CA ARG A 36 4.35 0.48 -1.94
C ARG A 36 4.26 -1.00 -1.59
N LEU A 37 3.67 -1.33 -0.44
CA LEU A 37 3.51 -2.71 0.00
C LEU A 37 2.55 -3.48 -0.93
N GLU A 38 1.43 -2.87 -1.30
CA GLU A 38 0.49 -3.43 -2.26
C GLU A 38 1.14 -3.70 -3.62
N ALA A 39 1.95 -2.77 -4.13
CA ALA A 39 2.68 -2.96 -5.38
C ALA A 39 3.63 -4.16 -5.31
N VAL A 40 4.37 -4.30 -4.21
CA VAL A 40 5.26 -5.45 -3.98
C VAL A 40 4.46 -6.76 -3.92
N CYS A 41 3.35 -6.79 -3.18
CA CYS A 41 2.48 -7.96 -3.09
C CYS A 41 1.91 -8.36 -4.46
N ARG A 42 1.48 -7.40 -5.29
CA ARG A 42 1.01 -7.67 -6.65
C ARG A 42 2.11 -8.23 -7.54
N SER A 43 3.32 -7.67 -7.47
CA SER A 43 4.47 -8.19 -8.21
C SER A 43 4.81 -9.62 -7.81
N LEU A 44 4.79 -9.91 -6.51
CA LEU A 44 5.06 -11.26 -6.01
C LEU A 44 3.99 -12.26 -6.45
N ALA A 45 2.71 -11.88 -6.38
CA ALA A 45 1.60 -12.69 -6.87
C ALA A 45 1.78 -13.02 -8.36
N GLY A 46 2.11 -12.02 -9.18
CA GLY A 46 2.40 -12.23 -10.61
C GLY A 46 3.58 -13.16 -10.86
N HIS A 47 4.64 -13.09 -10.06
CA HIS A 47 5.76 -14.03 -10.17
C HIS A 47 5.36 -15.47 -9.82
N ILE A 48 4.52 -15.67 -8.80
CA ILE A 48 4.03 -17.00 -8.43
C ILE A 48 3.13 -17.59 -9.53
N GLU A 49 2.26 -16.77 -10.13
CA GLU A 49 1.44 -17.18 -11.28
C GLU A 49 2.31 -17.55 -12.49
N ALA A 50 3.31 -16.74 -12.82
CA ALA A 50 4.24 -17.01 -13.93
C ALA A 50 5.02 -18.32 -13.72
N LEU A 51 5.51 -18.58 -12.50
CA LEU A 51 6.19 -19.83 -12.16
C LEU A 51 5.25 -21.04 -12.25
N SER A 52 3.98 -20.88 -11.86
CA SER A 52 2.98 -21.94 -11.97
C SER A 52 2.67 -22.26 -13.43
N ALA A 53 2.49 -21.23 -14.27
CA ALA A 53 2.29 -21.39 -15.71
C ALA A 53 3.50 -22.05 -16.41
N ALA A 54 4.73 -21.69 -16.01
CA ALA A 54 5.94 -22.31 -16.53
C ALA A 54 6.06 -23.80 -16.13
N LYS A 55 5.53 -24.19 -14.97
CA LYS A 55 5.52 -25.58 -14.50
C LYS A 55 4.51 -26.44 -15.29
N ASP A 56 3.35 -25.88 -15.64
CA ASP A 56 2.34 -26.57 -16.45
C ASP A 56 2.70 -26.59 -17.96
N GLY A 57 3.53 -25.64 -18.43
CA GLY A 57 4.06 -25.60 -19.81
C GLY A 57 5.23 -26.54 -20.08
N GLY A 58 5.65 -27.35 -19.10
CA GLY A 58 6.87 -28.15 -19.13
C GLY A 58 6.65 -29.65 -19.37
N MET A 59 5.90 -30.03 -20.41
CA MET A 59 5.96 -31.36 -21.07
C MET A 59 5.40 -31.24 -22.50
N PRO A 60 6.25 -31.12 -23.55
CA PRO A 60 5.83 -31.54 -24.88
C PRO A 60 5.85 -33.07 -24.93
N ALA A 61 4.88 -33.71 -24.27
CA ALA A 61 4.77 -35.17 -24.22
C ALA A 61 4.18 -35.78 -25.51
N ASN A 62 4.14 -35.05 -26.64
CA ASN A 62 3.52 -35.59 -27.86
C ASN A 62 4.11 -35.10 -29.20
N GLU A 63 5.36 -34.67 -29.24
CA GLU A 63 6.06 -34.54 -30.52
C GLU A 63 6.83 -35.83 -30.81
N ARG A 64 6.17 -36.71 -31.56
CA ARG A 64 6.77 -37.94 -32.11
C ARG A 64 7.89 -37.52 -33.07
N PRO A 65 9.15 -37.96 -32.89
CA PRO A 65 10.23 -37.55 -33.77
C PRO A 65 9.96 -38.02 -35.22
N PRO A 66 10.14 -37.17 -36.25
CA PRO A 66 10.09 -37.63 -37.62
C PRO A 66 11.33 -38.50 -37.90
N HIS A 67 11.10 -39.78 -38.14
CA HIS A 67 12.13 -40.69 -38.66
C HIS A 67 12.45 -40.31 -40.11
N TYR A 68 13.71 -39.95 -40.36
CA TYR A 68 14.36 -40.01 -41.66
C TYR A 68 15.48 -41.04 -41.63
#